data_AF-A0A529HW20-F1
#
_entry.id   AF-A0A529HW20-F1
#
_cell.length_a   1.000
_cell.length_b   1.000
_cell.length_c   1.000
_cell.angle_alpha   90.00
_cell.angle_beta   90.00
_cell.angle_gamma   90.00
#
_symmetry.space_group_name_H-M   'P 1'
#
loop_
_entity.id
_entity.type
_entity.pdbx_description
1 polymer ?
#
loop_
_entity_poly.entity_id
_entity_poly.type
_entity_poly.pdbx_seq_one_letter_code
_entity_poly.pdbx_strand_id
1 'polypeptide(L)'
;MRQMSLTPELVALCHREEADPGPDGSWTQLNDDDFRSLAQRLSGEADEGPLWVFAYGSLIWKPAFDSVEQQRASAHGWHRSFCLDMVRWRGSVEQPGLMMALERGGRCDGVIYR
;
A
#
# COMPACT_ATOMS: atom_id res chain seq x y z
N MET A 1 -33.21 -5.81 5.68
CA MET A 1 -31.74 -5.66 5.71
C MET A 1 -31.14 -6.84 4.97
N ARG A 2 -30.18 -6.62 4.05
CA ARG A 2 -29.57 -7.72 3.29
C ARG A 2 -28.66 -8.52 4.25
N GLN A 3 -28.88 -9.82 4.36
CA GLN A 3 -28.03 -10.69 5.17
C GLN A 3 -26.61 -10.66 4.57
N MET A 4 -25.60 -10.36 5.41
CA MET A 4 -24.21 -10.42 4.97
C MET A 4 -23.88 -11.87 4.62
N SER A 5 -23.39 -12.10 3.41
CA SER A 5 -22.99 -13.42 2.93
C SER A 5 -21.62 -13.87 3.45
N LEU A 6 -20.88 -12.98 4.10
CA LEU A 6 -19.56 -13.25 4.66
C LEU A 6 -19.70 -13.39 6.18
N THR A 7 -19.63 -14.62 6.69
CA THR A 7 -19.68 -14.91 8.13
C THR A 7 -18.26 -14.97 8.70
N PRO A 8 -18.08 -14.78 10.03
CA PRO A 8 -16.77 -14.96 10.67
C PRO A 8 -16.13 -16.32 10.38
N GLU A 9 -16.93 -17.39 10.30
CA GLU A 9 -16.46 -18.74 9.98
C GLU A 9 -15.89 -18.81 8.56
N LEU A 10 -16.55 -18.15 7.58
CA LEU A 10 -16.03 -18.07 6.21
C LEU A 10 -14.76 -17.22 6.13
N VAL A 11 -14.64 -16.16 6.93
CA VAL A 11 -13.41 -15.34 7.00
C VAL A 11 -12.26 -16.14 7.62
N ALA A 12 -12.53 -16.95 8.64
CA ALA A 12 -11.52 -17.78 9.29
C ALA A 12 -10.88 -18.79 8.31
N LEU A 13 -11.63 -19.28 7.32
CA LEU A 13 -11.10 -20.15 6.26
C LEU A 13 -10.08 -19.47 5.34
N CYS A 14 -10.04 -18.14 5.31
CA CYS A 14 -9.06 -17.37 4.53
C CYS A 14 -7.75 -17.12 5.28
N HIS A 15 -7.70 -17.42 6.59
CA HIS A 15 -6.49 -17.21 7.38
C HIS A 15 -5.53 -18.39 7.23
N ARG A 16 -4.27 -18.07 6.97
CA ARG A 16 -3.17 -19.02 6.92
C ARG A 16 -1.97 -18.40 7.62
N GLU A 17 -1.41 -19.11 8.60
CA GLU A 17 -0.14 -18.71 9.18
C GLU A 17 0.97 -19.06 8.19
N GLU A 18 1.74 -18.04 7.80
CA GLU A 18 2.91 -18.18 6.94
C GLU A 18 4.09 -17.62 7.72
N ALA A 19 5.14 -18.43 7.88
CA ALA A 19 6.38 -17.96 8.47
C ALA A 19 7.05 -16.98 7.50
N ASP A 20 7.44 -15.80 7.98
CA ASP A 20 8.22 -14.86 7.17
C ASP A 20 9.66 -15.39 7.04
N PRO A 21 10.11 -15.80 5.83
CA PRO A 21 11.46 -16.29 5.64
C PRO A 21 12.52 -15.17 5.73
N GLY A 22 12.11 -13.91 5.81
CA GLY A 22 13.00 -12.76 5.83
C GLY A 22 13.56 -12.42 4.44
N PRO A 23 14.36 -11.34 4.33
CA PRO A 23 15.00 -10.90 3.09
C PRO A 23 15.76 -12.01 2.38
N ASP A 24 15.51 -12.20 1.08
CA ASP A 24 16.21 -13.16 0.22
C ASP A 24 17.55 -12.61 -0.33
N GLY A 25 17.90 -11.38 0.05
CA GLY A 25 19.12 -10.68 -0.36
C GLY A 25 19.09 -10.13 -1.79
N SER A 26 18.02 -10.34 -2.55
CA SER A 26 17.89 -9.82 -3.92
C SER A 26 17.64 -8.30 -3.96
N TRP A 27 17.17 -7.74 -2.86
CA TRP A 27 16.90 -6.31 -2.69
C TRP A 27 17.73 -5.71 -1.56
N THR A 28 18.28 -4.53 -1.81
CA THR A 28 18.88 -3.71 -0.75
C THR A 28 17.78 -3.10 0.10
N GLN A 29 17.70 -3.50 1.36
CA GLN A 29 16.78 -2.90 2.32
C GLN A 29 17.27 -1.50 2.70
N LEU A 30 16.37 -0.51 2.65
CA LEU A 30 16.67 0.84 3.14
C LEU A 30 16.79 0.82 4.66
N ASN A 31 17.82 1.47 5.17
CA ASN A 31 17.99 1.74 6.60
C ASN A 31 17.42 3.11 6.98
N ASP A 32 17.48 3.46 8.27
CA ASP A 32 16.92 4.71 8.80
C ASP A 32 17.57 5.96 8.19
N ASP A 33 18.86 5.91 7.86
CA ASP A 33 19.56 7.04 7.21
C ASP A 33 19.12 7.18 5.75
N ASP A 34 18.92 6.06 5.04
CA ASP A 34 18.38 6.08 3.67
C ASP A 34 16.97 6.71 3.65
N PHE A 35 16.11 6.33 4.61
CA PHE A 35 14.79 6.93 4.76
C PHE A 35 14.86 8.42 5.07
N ARG A 36 15.79 8.84 5.93
CA ARG A 36 16.01 10.25 6.26
C ARG A 36 16.45 11.05 5.04
N SER A 37 17.40 10.55 4.27
CA SER A 37 17.86 11.20 3.04
C SER A 37 16.74 11.29 1.99
N LEU A 38 15.94 10.23 1.84
CA LEU A 38 14.78 10.24 0.96
C LEU A 38 13.74 11.28 1.39
N ALA A 39 13.42 11.33 2.68
CA ALA A 39 12.46 12.29 3.23
C ALA A 39 12.93 13.73 3.04
N GLN A 40 14.21 14.03 3.29
CA GLN A 40 14.79 15.35 3.06
C GLN A 40 14.69 15.76 1.59
N ARG A 41 15.06 14.85 0.68
CA ARG A 41 14.99 15.12 -0.77
C ARG A 41 13.55 15.38 -1.21
N LEU A 42 12.61 14.51 -0.86
CA LEU A 42 11.20 14.68 -1.23
C LEU A 42 10.58 15.94 -0.64
N SER A 43 10.98 16.31 0.58
CA SER A 43 10.53 17.56 1.21
C SER A 43 11.10 18.80 0.50
N GLY A 44 12.32 18.72 -0.03
CA GLY A 44 12.92 19.80 -0.82
C GLY A 44 12.41 19.90 -2.26
N GLU A 45 11.89 18.79 -2.82
CA GLU A 45 11.23 18.75 -4.13
C GLU A 45 9.75 19.17 -4.07
N ALA A 46 9.15 19.17 -2.86
CA ALA A 46 7.77 19.58 -2.67
C ALA A 46 7.62 21.10 -2.80
N ASP A 47 6.49 21.52 -3.38
CA ASP A 47 6.12 22.93 -3.47
C ASP A 47 5.93 23.56 -2.08
N GLU A 48 5.97 24.89 -2.01
CA GLU A 48 5.60 25.63 -0.80
C GLU A 48 4.16 25.29 -0.41
N GLY A 49 3.98 24.52 0.66
CA GLY A 49 2.66 24.14 1.14
C GLY A 49 2.66 22.84 1.96
N PRO A 50 1.48 22.42 2.41
CA PRO A 50 1.34 21.15 3.11
C PRO A 50 1.56 19.96 2.16
N LEU A 51 2.24 18.92 2.65
CA LEU A 51 2.41 17.66 1.92
C LEU A 51 1.08 16.92 1.85
N TRP A 52 0.74 16.42 0.67
CA TRP A 52 -0.41 15.56 0.47
C TRP A 52 0.02 14.15 0.09
N VAL A 53 -0.58 13.14 0.71
CA VAL A 53 -0.32 11.72 0.44
C VAL A 53 -1.56 11.09 -0.20
N PHE A 54 -1.42 10.60 -1.44
CA PHE A 54 -2.48 9.83 -2.09
C PHE A 54 -2.40 8.35 -1.73
N ALA A 55 -3.41 7.86 -1.01
CA ALA A 55 -3.61 6.47 -0.64
C ALA A 55 -4.49 5.74 -1.67
N TYR A 56 -3.91 4.74 -2.33
CA TYR A 56 -4.58 3.87 -3.31
C TYR A 56 -4.82 2.43 -2.82
N GLY A 57 -4.18 2.05 -1.70
CA GLY A 57 -4.18 0.70 -1.15
C GLY A 57 -4.48 0.68 0.35
N SER A 58 -3.69 -0.06 1.13
CA SER A 58 -3.97 -0.28 2.56
C SER A 58 -4.04 0.97 3.42
N LEU A 59 -3.34 2.02 3.02
CA LEU A 59 -3.40 3.32 3.71
C LEU A 59 -4.82 3.92 3.73
N ILE A 60 -5.73 3.50 2.84
CA ILE A 60 -7.13 3.95 2.84
C ILE A 60 -7.85 3.55 4.14
N TRP A 61 -7.53 2.40 4.74
CA TRP A 61 -8.21 1.88 5.94
C TRP A 61 -7.28 1.70 7.14
N LYS A 62 -5.97 1.71 6.93
CA LYS A 62 -4.95 1.64 7.98
C LYS A 62 -3.83 2.63 7.69
N PRO A 63 -4.06 3.94 7.95
CA PRO A 63 -3.00 4.94 7.89
C PRO A 63 -1.84 4.56 8.82
N ALA A 64 -0.62 4.88 8.41
CA ALA A 64 0.60 4.62 9.17
C ALA A 64 1.24 5.91 9.69
N PHE A 65 0.48 7.00 9.70
CA PHE A 65 0.89 8.35 10.08
C PHE A 65 -0.34 9.12 10.56
N ASP A 66 -0.11 10.18 11.34
CA ASP A 66 -1.15 11.11 11.74
C ASP A 66 -1.42 12.10 10.61
N SER A 67 -2.70 12.36 10.33
CA SER A 67 -3.15 13.34 9.34
C SER A 67 -4.11 14.32 10.00
N VAL A 68 -4.03 15.59 9.60
CA VAL A 68 -4.96 16.63 10.06
C VAL A 68 -6.23 16.67 9.21
N GLU A 69 -6.21 16.06 8.03
CA GLU A 69 -7.34 16.02 7.11
C GLU A 69 -7.31 14.79 6.20
N GLN A 70 -8.48 14.26 5.84
CA GLN A 70 -8.63 13.26 4.79
C GLN A 70 -9.78 13.62 3.84
N GLN A 71 -9.60 13.35 2.54
CA GLN A 71 -10.63 13.56 1.53
C GLN A 71 -10.64 12.45 0.49
N ARG A 72 -11.80 12.16 -0.10
CA ARG A 72 -11.87 11.28 -1.29
C ARG A 72 -11.27 12.00 -2.49
N ALA A 73 -10.47 11.29 -3.29
CA ALA A 73 -9.82 11.85 -4.47
C ALA A 73 -9.69 10.82 -5.58
N SER A 74 -9.42 11.31 -6.79
CA SER A 74 -9.17 10.48 -7.97
C SER A 74 -7.84 10.88 -8.60
N ALA A 75 -6.94 9.91 -8.79
CA ALA A 75 -5.73 10.07 -9.58
C ALA A 75 -6.04 9.73 -11.04
N HIS A 76 -6.03 10.75 -11.90
CA HIS A 76 -6.21 10.58 -13.35
C HIS A 76 -4.91 10.21 -14.03
N GLY A 77 -4.98 9.35 -15.05
CA GLY A 77 -3.80 8.82 -15.72
C GLY A 77 -3.11 7.70 -14.95
N TRP A 78 -3.76 7.16 -13.92
CA TRP A 78 -3.29 6.04 -13.11
C TRP A 78 -4.45 5.11 -12.80
N HIS A 79 -4.20 3.81 -12.72
CA HIS A 79 -5.16 2.81 -12.29
C HIS A 79 -4.48 1.80 -11.36
N ARG A 80 -5.30 1.04 -10.63
CA ARG A 80 -4.80 -0.04 -9.78
C ARG A 80 -4.62 -1.30 -10.61
N SER A 81 -3.42 -1.86 -10.56
CA SER A 81 -3.02 -3.06 -11.29
C SER A 81 -2.38 -4.05 -10.32
N PHE A 82 -2.73 -5.32 -10.44
CA PHE A 82 -2.09 -6.40 -9.70
C PHE A 82 -0.79 -6.77 -10.44
N CYS A 83 0.27 -5.98 -10.21
CA CYS A 83 1.50 -6.02 -11.02
C CYS A 83 2.79 -6.14 -10.20
N LEU A 84 2.70 -6.36 -8.89
CA LEU A 84 3.86 -6.63 -8.04
C LEU A 84 3.86 -8.08 -7.59
N ASP A 85 4.79 -8.87 -8.12
CA ASP A 85 5.03 -10.23 -7.63
C ASP A 85 5.65 -10.19 -6.23
N MET A 86 5.13 -11.01 -5.33
CA MET A 86 5.60 -11.07 -3.94
C MET A 86 5.72 -12.51 -3.46
N VAL A 87 6.91 -12.89 -3.03
CA VAL A 87 7.17 -14.19 -2.38
C VAL A 87 7.21 -14.10 -0.86
N ARG A 88 6.86 -12.94 -0.29
CA ARG A 88 6.74 -12.69 1.15
C ARG A 88 5.51 -11.84 1.46
N TRP A 89 5.07 -11.83 2.71
CA TRP A 89 3.90 -11.10 3.23
C TRP A 89 2.56 -11.57 2.69
N ARG A 90 2.20 -11.14 1.47
CA ARG A 90 0.93 -11.46 0.81
C ARG A 90 1.04 -12.67 -0.12
N GLY A 91 2.11 -13.43 0.06
CA GLY A 91 2.48 -14.64 -0.67
C GLY A 91 3.60 -15.37 0.05
N SER A 92 3.95 -16.54 -0.44
CA SER A 92 5.09 -17.35 -0.02
C SER A 92 5.94 -17.75 -1.23
N VAL A 93 7.06 -18.42 -1.01
CA VAL A 93 7.89 -18.94 -2.10
C VAL A 93 7.14 -20.05 -2.87
N GLU A 94 6.41 -20.90 -2.15
CA GLU A 94 5.63 -22.01 -2.73
C GLU A 94 4.36 -21.50 -3.42
N GLN A 95 3.80 -20.39 -2.94
CA GLN A 95 2.60 -19.77 -3.49
C GLN A 95 2.79 -18.24 -3.56
N PRO A 96 3.44 -17.74 -4.63
CA PRO A 96 3.65 -16.32 -4.81
C PRO A 96 2.33 -15.55 -4.82
N GLY A 97 2.35 -14.41 -4.13
CA GLY A 97 1.27 -13.45 -4.12
C GLY A 97 1.44 -12.42 -5.22
N LEU A 98 0.32 -11.80 -5.58
CA LEU A 98 0.29 -10.68 -6.50
C LEU A 98 -0.29 -9.48 -5.76
N MET A 99 0.48 -8.39 -5.69
CA MET A 99 0.12 -7.20 -4.95
C MET A 99 -0.23 -6.06 -5.91
N MET A 100 -1.15 -5.22 -5.44
CA MET A 100 -1.71 -4.14 -6.22
C MET A 100 -0.85 -2.87 -6.07
N ALA A 101 -0.44 -2.30 -7.20
CA ALA A 101 0.23 -1.01 -7.28
C ALA A 101 -0.48 -0.07 -8.26
N LEU A 102 0.06 1.14 -8.40
CA LEU A 102 -0.38 2.07 -9.43
C LEU A 102 0.38 1.82 -10.73
N GLU A 103 -0.38 1.73 -11.82
CA GLU A 103 0.15 1.65 -13.18
C GLU A 103 -0.42 2.81 -14.02
N ARG A 104 0.35 3.28 -15.01
CA ARG A 104 -0.03 4.41 -15.86
C ARG A 104 -1.30 4.09 -16.66
N GLY A 105 -2.11 5.10 -16.89
CA GLY A 105 -3.38 5.05 -17.63
C GLY A 105 -4.62 4.93 -16.74
N GLY A 106 -5.77 5.36 -17.25
CA GLY A 106 -7.06 5.20 -16.57
C GLY A 106 -7.32 6.20 -15.45
N ARG A 107 -8.01 5.73 -14.40
CA ARG A 107 -8.38 6.48 -13.20
C ARG A 107 -8.35 5.57 -11.97
N CYS A 108 -7.81 6.09 -10.87
CA CYS A 108 -7.79 5.43 -9.57
C CYS A 108 -8.51 6.29 -8.54
N ASP A 109 -9.57 5.76 -7.95
CA ASP A 109 -10.21 6.39 -6.79
C ASP A 109 -9.51 5.95 -5.50
N GLY A 110 -9.27 6.90 -4.61
CA GLY A 110 -8.56 6.71 -3.35
C GLY A 110 -8.89 7.79 -2.33
N VAL A 111 -7.98 7.97 -1.38
CA VAL A 111 -8.05 9.01 -0.34
C VAL A 111 -6.78 9.85 -0.41
N ILE A 112 -6.88 11.15 -0.22
CA ILE A 112 -5.73 12.01 0.07
C ILE A 112 -5.71 12.36 1.54
N TYR A 113 -4.53 12.36 2.13
CA TYR A 113 -4.25 12.81 3.48
C TYR A 113 -3.39 14.06 3.44
N ARG A 114 -3.63 14.96 4.38
CA ARG A 114 -2.78 16.11 4.68
C ARG A 114 -2.27 16.04 6.11
#